data_AF-A0A9R1V6C7-F1
#
_entry.id   AF-A0A9R1V6C7-F1
#
_cell.length_a   1.000
_cell.length_b   1.000
_cell.length_c   1.000
_cell.angle_alpha   90.00
_cell.angle_beta   90.00
_cell.angle_gamma   90.00
#
_symmetry.space_group_name_H-M   'P 1'
#
loop_
_entity.id
_entity.type
_entity.pdbx_description
1 polymer ?
#
loop_
_entity_poly.entity_id
_entity_poly.type
_entity_poly.pdbx_seq_one_letter_code
_entity_poly.pdbx_strand_id
1 'polypeptide(L)'
;MQAAKILANLIVMGSGILIRGMVQAYRQALQNASKSGVAQETLQNAVRRGSKAMTEQEARQILGVTEQSSWEEIAQKYDNLFERNAKNGSFYLQSKVHRAKECLETVYQPKDHPGDPVG
;
A
#
# COMPACT_ATOMS: atom_id res chain seq x y z
N MET A 1 26.75 -59.47 -4.47
CA MET A 1 25.68 -59.00 -5.38
C MET A 1 24.25 -58.98 -4.76
N GLN A 2 24.06 -58.98 -3.43
CA GLN A 2 22.73 -58.89 -2.80
C GLN A 2 22.47 -57.52 -2.13
N ALA A 3 23.50 -56.91 -1.52
CA ALA A 3 23.39 -55.59 -0.88
C ALA A 3 22.96 -54.47 -1.85
N ALA A 4 23.46 -54.47 -3.09
CA ALA A 4 23.07 -53.49 -4.11
C ALA A 4 21.59 -53.60 -4.53
N LYS A 5 21.02 -54.81 -4.54
CA LYS A 5 19.60 -55.03 -4.86
C LYS A 5 18.68 -54.55 -3.74
N ILE A 6 19.11 -54.67 -2.49
CA ILE A 6 18.37 -54.17 -1.31
C ILE A 6 18.38 -52.64 -1.27
N LEU A 7 19.53 -52.01 -1.52
CA LEU A 7 19.66 -50.55 -1.61
C LEU A 7 18.84 -49.97 -2.77
N ALA A 8 18.86 -50.59 -3.95
CA ALA A 8 18.05 -50.15 -5.08
C ALA A 8 16.55 -50.20 -4.78
N ASN A 9 16.06 -51.27 -4.14
CA ASN A 9 14.65 -51.38 -3.77
C ASN A 9 14.22 -50.35 -2.71
N LEU A 10 15.10 -50.01 -1.76
CA LEU A 10 14.83 -48.96 -0.76
C LEU A 10 14.71 -47.57 -1.39
N ILE A 11 15.59 -47.24 -2.34
CA ILE A 11 15.58 -45.94 -3.03
C ILE A 11 14.33 -45.81 -3.92
N VAL A 12 13.96 -46.87 -4.63
CA VAL A 12 12.78 -46.88 -5.51
C VAL A 12 11.48 -46.82 -4.71
N MET A 13 11.39 -47.53 -3.58
CA MET A 13 10.21 -47.46 -2.70
C MET A 13 10.11 -46.13 -1.92
N GLY A 14 11.24 -45.53 -1.52
CA GLY A 14 11.26 -44.27 -0.75
C GLY A 14 10.98 -43.02 -1.57
N SER A 15 11.33 -43.00 -2.86
CA SER A 15 11.22 -41.81 -3.71
C SER A 15 9.79 -41.48 -4.17
N GLY A 16 8.90 -42.47 -4.29
CA GLY A 16 7.54 -42.27 -4.81
C GLY A 16 6.61 -41.43 -3.91
N ILE A 17 6.87 -41.39 -2.59
CA ILE A 17 5.99 -40.71 -1.62
C ILE A 17 6.24 -39.20 -1.61
N LEU A 18 7.50 -38.77 -1.74
CA LEU A 18 7.87 -37.35 -1.74
C LEU A 18 7.37 -36.64 -3.01
N ILE A 19 7.45 -37.30 -4.17
CA ILE A 19 7.01 -36.73 -5.45
C ILE A 19 5.51 -36.46 -5.46
N ARG A 20 4.69 -37.40 -4.97
CA ARG A 20 3.23 -37.23 -4.92
C ARG A 20 2.80 -36.12 -3.94
N GLY A 21 3.49 -36.00 -2.80
CA GLY A 21 3.24 -34.93 -1.83
C GLY A 21 3.50 -33.54 -2.40
N MET A 22 4.60 -33.37 -3.14
CA MET A 22 4.92 -32.09 -3.77
C MET A 22 3.95 -31.72 -4.90
N VAL A 23 3.54 -32.69 -5.73
CA VAL A 23 2.56 -32.45 -6.81
C VAL A 23 1.19 -32.07 -6.24
N GLN A 24 0.76 -32.73 -5.16
CA GLN A 24 -0.51 -32.40 -4.50
C GLN A 24 -0.46 -31.02 -3.84
N ALA A 25 0.64 -30.69 -3.15
CA ALA A 25 0.85 -29.37 -2.56
C ALA A 25 0.93 -28.27 -3.64
N TYR A 26 1.58 -28.53 -4.78
CA TYR A 26 1.64 -27.59 -5.90
C TYR A 26 0.27 -27.36 -6.54
N ARG A 27 -0.51 -28.43 -6.75
CA ARG A 27 -1.91 -28.31 -7.23
C ARG A 27 -2.79 -27.58 -6.22
N GLN A 28 -2.62 -27.83 -4.92
CA GLN A 28 -3.33 -27.10 -3.87
C GLN A 28 -2.90 -25.63 -3.80
N ALA A 29 -1.62 -25.31 -3.99
CA ALA A 29 -1.13 -23.93 -4.05
C ALA A 29 -1.72 -23.17 -5.24
N LEU A 30 -1.78 -23.80 -6.42
CA LEU A 30 -2.40 -23.22 -7.62
C LEU A 30 -3.92 -23.05 -7.47
N GLN A 31 -4.61 -24.02 -6.85
CA GLN A 31 -6.04 -23.93 -6.57
C GLN A 31 -6.34 -22.90 -5.48
N ASN A 32 -5.47 -22.77 -4.48
CA ASN A 32 -5.58 -21.76 -3.46
C ASN A 32 -5.31 -20.38 -4.06
N ALA A 33 -4.30 -20.19 -4.91
CA ALA A 33 -4.06 -18.91 -5.59
C ALA A 33 -5.25 -18.45 -6.47
N SER A 34 -6.01 -19.40 -7.05
CA SER A 34 -7.20 -19.12 -7.85
C SER A 34 -8.49 -18.98 -7.02
N LYS A 35 -8.53 -19.46 -5.78
CA LYS A 35 -9.69 -19.36 -4.86
C LYS A 35 -9.52 -18.36 -3.72
N SER A 36 -8.29 -18.05 -3.32
CA SER A 36 -7.98 -17.00 -2.35
C SER A 36 -8.16 -15.69 -3.08
N GLY A 37 -9.16 -14.91 -2.69
CA GLY A 37 -9.45 -13.58 -3.22
C GLY A 37 -8.34 -12.56 -2.96
N VAL A 38 -7.07 -12.88 -3.26
CA VAL A 38 -5.92 -11.98 -3.17
C VAL A 38 -6.14 -10.74 -4.03
N ALA A 39 -6.86 -10.86 -5.16
CA ALA A 39 -7.30 -9.69 -5.92
C ALA A 39 -8.27 -8.80 -5.11
N GLN A 40 -9.22 -9.40 -4.40
CA GLN A 40 -10.23 -8.69 -3.62
C GLN A 40 -9.70 -8.19 -2.27
N GLU A 41 -8.79 -8.90 -1.60
CA GLU A 41 -8.08 -8.45 -0.41
C GLU A 41 -7.03 -7.39 -0.75
N THR A 42 -6.31 -7.51 -1.88
CA THR A 42 -5.40 -6.46 -2.35
C THR A 42 -6.19 -5.22 -2.75
N LEU A 43 -7.32 -5.36 -3.44
CA LEU A 43 -8.19 -4.25 -3.77
C LEU A 43 -8.82 -3.63 -2.52
N GLN A 44 -9.32 -4.43 -1.58
CA GLN A 44 -9.84 -3.92 -0.30
C GLN A 44 -8.75 -3.28 0.55
N ASN A 45 -7.53 -3.81 0.56
CA ASN A 45 -6.39 -3.21 1.27
C ASN A 45 -5.89 -1.95 0.55
N ALA A 46 -5.94 -1.88 -0.77
CA ALA A 46 -5.64 -0.68 -1.54
C ALA A 46 -6.71 0.40 -1.32
N VAL A 47 -7.99 0.03 -1.31
CA VAL A 47 -9.11 0.91 -0.98
C VAL A 47 -9.02 1.36 0.47
N ARG A 48 -8.78 0.48 1.44
CA ARG A 48 -8.57 0.82 2.86
C ARG A 48 -7.31 1.65 3.11
N ARG A 49 -6.24 1.45 2.32
CA ARG A 49 -5.05 2.33 2.32
C ARG A 49 -5.38 3.68 1.68
N GLY A 50 -6.21 3.72 0.66
CA GLY A 50 -6.81 4.95 0.12
C GLY A 50 -7.66 5.67 1.17
N SER A 51 -8.38 4.93 2.03
CA SER A 51 -9.11 5.49 3.18
C SER A 51 -8.19 5.99 4.31
N LYS A 52 -6.90 5.60 4.33
CA LYS A 52 -5.88 6.17 5.22
C LYS A 52 -5.20 7.40 4.61
N ALA A 53 -5.32 7.62 3.30
CA ALA A 53 -4.84 8.83 2.67
C ALA A 53 -5.78 9.97 3.04
N MET A 54 -5.21 11.10 3.46
CA MET A 54 -5.98 12.29 3.81
C MET A 54 -6.74 12.78 2.58
N THR A 55 -8.03 13.08 2.74
CA THR A 55 -8.84 13.66 1.67
C THR A 55 -8.63 15.18 1.60
N GLU A 56 -8.90 15.79 0.46
CA GLU A 56 -8.85 17.26 0.32
C GLU A 56 -9.77 17.94 1.34
N GLN A 57 -10.97 17.39 1.55
CA GLN A 57 -11.92 17.91 2.53
C GLN A 57 -11.37 17.84 3.97
N GLU A 58 -10.75 16.72 4.35
CA GLU A 58 -10.08 16.59 5.65
C GLU A 58 -8.92 17.59 5.78
N ALA A 59 -8.12 17.76 4.72
CA ALA A 59 -7.02 18.71 4.70
C ALA A 59 -7.48 20.16 4.89
N ARG A 60 -8.56 20.57 4.19
CA ARG A 60 -9.17 21.89 4.35
C ARG A 60 -9.71 22.10 5.76
N GLN A 61 -10.34 21.08 6.35
CA GLN A 61 -10.81 21.14 7.74
C GLN A 61 -9.66 21.26 8.75
N ILE A 62 -8.56 20.51 8.56
CA ILE A 62 -7.38 20.58 9.43
C ILE A 62 -6.75 21.96 9.41
N LEU A 63 -6.65 22.59 8.23
CA LEU A 63 -6.07 23.93 8.08
C LEU A 63 -7.07 25.06 8.34
N GLY A 64 -8.36 24.75 8.45
CA GLY A 64 -9.42 25.74 8.67
C GLY A 64 -9.59 26.69 7.48
N VAL A 65 -9.53 26.15 6.26
CA VAL A 65 -9.63 26.89 4.99
C VAL A 65 -10.85 26.41 4.20
N THR A 66 -11.31 27.23 3.25
CA THR A 66 -12.44 26.89 2.36
C THR A 66 -11.93 26.47 0.98
N GLU A 67 -12.83 26.04 0.10
CA GLU A 67 -12.48 25.69 -1.29
C GLU A 67 -11.96 26.91 -2.08
N GLN A 68 -12.41 28.11 -1.73
CA GLN A 68 -12.04 29.36 -2.39
C GLN A 68 -10.77 30.00 -1.84
N SER A 69 -10.16 29.42 -0.79
CA SER A 69 -8.95 29.98 -0.21
C SER A 69 -7.80 29.96 -1.21
N SER A 70 -7.04 31.06 -1.25
CA SER A 70 -5.85 31.17 -2.08
C SER A 70 -4.70 30.32 -1.52
N TRP A 71 -3.70 30.03 -2.35
CA TRP A 71 -2.52 29.28 -1.90
C TRP A 71 -1.76 30.03 -0.79
N GLU A 72 -1.68 31.35 -0.88
CA GLU A 72 -1.06 32.21 0.13
C GLU A 72 -1.78 32.10 1.48
N GLU A 73 -3.11 32.11 1.49
CA GLU A 73 -3.90 31.93 2.70
C GLU A 73 -3.68 30.54 3.33
N ILE A 74 -3.62 29.50 2.49
CA ILE A 74 -3.34 28.12 2.93
C ILE A 74 -1.94 28.03 3.55
N ALA A 75 -0.93 28.60 2.90
CA ALA A 75 0.45 28.62 3.40
C ALA A 75 0.55 29.37 4.74
N GLN A 76 -0.08 30.55 4.84
CA GLN A 76 -0.11 31.31 6.08
C GLN A 76 -0.79 30.54 7.23
N LYS A 77 -1.91 29.86 6.96
CA LYS A 77 -2.60 29.02 7.95
C LYS A 77 -1.74 27.84 8.39
N TYR A 78 -1.08 27.19 7.44
CA TYR A 78 -0.14 26.11 7.70
C TYR A 78 0.99 26.55 8.63
N ASP A 79 1.70 27.65 8.30
CA ASP A 79 2.85 28.11 9.09
C ASP A 79 2.45 28.41 10.55
N ASN A 80 1.35 29.15 10.73
CA ASN A 80 0.81 29.47 12.05
C ASN A 80 0.47 28.21 12.86
N LEU A 81 -0.20 27.23 12.24
CA LEU A 81 -0.56 25.97 12.90
C LEU A 81 0.68 25.12 13.19
N PHE A 82 1.64 25.06 12.27
CA PHE A 82 2.85 24.27 12.41
C PHE A 82 3.73 24.79 13.54
N GLU A 83 3.97 26.11 13.60
CA GLU A 83 4.74 26.73 14.67
C GLU A 83 4.07 26.55 16.04
N ARG A 84 2.75 26.74 16.12
CA ARG A 84 2.02 26.58 17.38
C ARG A 84 2.07 25.13 17.88
N ASN A 85 1.95 24.16 16.98
CA ASN A 85 2.04 22.74 17.31
C ASN A 85 3.49 22.30 17.63
N ALA A 86 4.50 22.94 17.04
CA ALA A 86 5.89 22.66 17.39
C ALA A 86 6.23 23.07 18.83
N LYS A 87 5.62 24.15 19.33
CA LYS A 87 5.82 24.65 20.70
C LYS A 87 4.99 23.88 21.73
N ASN A 88 3.69 23.71 21.46
CA ASN A 88 2.72 23.26 22.46
C ASN A 88 1.88 22.05 22.01
N GLY A 89 2.14 21.49 20.84
CA GLY A 89 1.39 20.37 20.27
C GLY A 89 2.09 19.02 20.44
N SER A 90 1.55 18.01 19.77
CA SER A 90 2.16 16.69 19.68
C SER A 90 2.70 16.44 18.27
N PHE A 91 3.66 15.53 18.17
CA PHE A 91 4.17 15.07 16.88
C PHE A 91 3.06 14.58 15.94
N TYR A 92 2.01 13.97 16.50
CA TYR A 92 0.84 13.53 15.72
C TYR A 92 0.08 14.70 15.11
N LEU A 93 -0.21 15.74 15.90
CA LEU A 93 -0.92 16.93 15.41
C LEU A 93 -0.08 17.68 14.36
N GLN A 94 1.21 17.83 14.61
CA GLN A 94 2.13 18.44 13.65
C GLN A 94 2.20 17.62 12.35
N SER A 95 2.25 16.29 12.44
CA SER A 95 2.20 15.40 11.28
C SER A 95 0.90 15.53 10.50
N LYS A 96 -0.25 15.69 11.18
CA LYS A 96 -1.55 15.92 10.52
C LYS A 96 -1.60 17.26 9.77
N VAL A 97 -1.09 18.33 10.39
CA VAL A 97 -0.98 19.65 9.73
C VAL A 97 -0.07 19.60 8.51
N HIS A 98 1.07 18.90 8.60
CA HIS A 98 1.97 18.71 7.47
C HIS A 98 1.32 17.93 6.33
N ARG A 99 0.64 16.81 6.64
CA ARG A 99 -0.05 15.99 5.64
C ARG A 99 -1.18 16.73 4.94
N ALA A 100 -1.87 17.63 5.66
CA ALA A 100 -2.90 18.48 5.07
C ALA A 100 -2.34 19.43 4.02
N LYS A 101 -1.18 20.05 4.31
CA LYS A 101 -0.47 20.89 3.34
C LYS A 101 -0.07 20.11 2.10
N GLU A 102 0.60 18.97 2.25
CA GLU A 102 0.99 18.10 1.12
C GLU A 102 -0.22 17.68 0.28
N CYS A 103 -1.36 17.38 0.92
CA CYS A 103 -2.59 17.03 0.22
C CYS A 103 -3.09 18.18 -0.66
N LEU A 104 -3.15 19.41 -0.14
CA LEU A 104 -3.58 20.57 -0.93
C LEU A 104 -2.54 20.97 -2.00
N GLU A 105 -1.25 20.80 -1.75
CA GLU A 105 -0.20 21.05 -2.76
C GLU A 105 -0.43 20.22 -4.03
N THR A 106 -0.84 18.96 -3.89
CA THR A 106 -1.12 18.09 -5.05
C THR A 106 -2.34 18.51 -5.87
N VAL A 107 -3.23 19.32 -5.29
CA VAL A 107 -4.42 19.86 -5.96
C VAL A 107 -4.09 21.19 -6.65
N TYR A 108 -3.29 22.03 -6.00
CA TYR A 108 -2.95 23.38 -6.50
C TYR A 108 -1.73 23.38 -7.44
N GLN A 109 -0.86 22.38 -7.39
CA GLN A 109 0.12 22.15 -8.46
C GLN A 109 -0.53 21.27 -9.54
N PRO A 110 -0.83 21.81 -10.73
CA PRO A 110 -1.12 20.96 -11.87
C PRO A 110 0.12 20.11 -12.09
N LYS A 111 -0.05 18.78 -12.14
CA LYS A 111 1.00 17.93 -12.69
C LYS A 111 1.19 18.36 -14.14
N ASP A 112 2.30 19.03 -14.44
CA ASP A 112 2.81 19.10 -15.80
C ASP A 112 2.87 17.66 -16.32
N HIS A 113 2.01 17.35 -17.28
CA HIS A 113 1.91 16.04 -17.91
C HIS A 113 3.12 15.90 -18.86
N PRO A 114 4.06 14.96 -18.66
CA PRO A 114 4.99 14.61 -19.72
C PRO A 114 4.34 13.45 -20.50
N GLY A 115 3.55 13.75 -21.53
CA GLY A 115 3.08 12.70 -22.43
C GLY A 115 1.80 12.98 -23.20
N ASP A 116 1.76 14.02 -24.02
CA ASP A 116 0.94 13.98 -25.22
C ASP A 116 1.75 13.29 -26.34
N PRO A 117 1.30 12.15 -26.91
CA PRO A 117 1.84 11.71 -28.18
C PRO A 117 1.26 12.61 -29.27
N VAL A 118 2.16 13.28 -29.99
CA VAL A 118 1.84 14.02 -31.22
C VAL A 118 1.19 13.04 -32.21
N GLY A 119 -0.05 13.34 -32.59
CA GLY A 119 -0.81 12.69 -33.66
C GLY A 119 -1.66 13.72 -34.38
#